data_AF-A0A4V2UYL1-F1
#
_entry.id   AF-A0A4V2UYL1-F1
#
_cell.length_a   1.000
_cell.length_b   1.000
_cell.length_c   1.000
_cell.angle_alpha   90.00
_cell.angle_beta   90.00
_cell.angle_gamma   90.00
#
_symmetry.space_group_name_H-M   'P 1'
#
loop_
_entity.id
_entity.type
_entity.pdbx_description
1 polymer ?
#
loop_
_entity_poly.entity_id
_entity_poly.type
_entity_poly.pdbx_seq_one_letter_code
_entity_poly.pdbx_strand_id
1 'polypeptide(L)'
;MTTTLEKTVTIGETALSRLDREGRLLNAVLKAPTRTPGRFGFRGDIALKFQVQVADEKRPPDFSIEQVLTVVQAGEPTIPILVGYLHSFAYLAVAAEVLDGLLGPDGTYFMFCNNIDLLAKYKVTIGGVTFHVLPCDESTVWKEMLDLMSIDKNDIKKLDTAGKLDYLLDAARGFDGKYDVISFEDGVARMEPVKNRNENRPV
;
A
#
# COMPACT_ATOMS: atom_id res chain seq x y z
N MET A 1 -37.03 -15.52 -14.72
CA MET A 1 -35.89 -14.60 -14.54
C MET A 1 -34.81 -15.41 -13.84
N THR A 2 -33.75 -15.76 -14.56
CA THR A 2 -32.64 -16.53 -13.98
C THR A 2 -31.78 -15.53 -13.22
N THR A 3 -31.86 -15.55 -11.90
CA THR A 3 -30.94 -14.79 -11.03
C THR A 3 -29.57 -15.43 -11.22
N THR A 4 -28.75 -14.88 -12.12
CA THR A 4 -27.33 -15.20 -12.16
C THR A 4 -26.79 -14.77 -10.79
N LEU A 5 -26.45 -15.74 -9.94
CA LEU A 5 -25.62 -15.49 -8.77
C LEU A 5 -24.36 -14.80 -9.29
N GLU A 6 -24.20 -13.50 -9.02
CA GLU A 6 -22.95 -12.81 -9.31
C GLU A 6 -21.84 -13.58 -8.61
N LYS A 7 -20.91 -14.13 -9.40
CA LYS A 7 -19.79 -14.89 -8.88
C LYS A 7 -18.96 -13.95 -8.02
N THR A 8 -18.96 -14.17 -6.71
CA THR A 8 -18.10 -13.45 -5.77
C THR A 8 -16.64 -13.68 -6.15
N VAL A 9 -15.91 -12.60 -6.43
CA VAL A 9 -14.48 -12.65 -6.76
C VAL A 9 -13.68 -13.27 -5.61
N THR A 10 -12.72 -14.12 -5.95
CA THR A 10 -11.77 -14.70 -4.99
C THR A 10 -10.37 -14.13 -5.20
N ILE A 11 -9.56 -14.10 -4.13
CA ILE A 11 -8.19 -13.57 -4.21
C ILE A 11 -7.32 -14.33 -5.23
N GLY A 12 -7.58 -15.62 -5.43
CA GLY A 12 -6.88 -16.47 -6.39
C GLY A 12 -7.06 -16.04 -7.85
N GLU A 13 -8.08 -15.25 -8.14
CA GLU A 13 -8.38 -14.72 -9.48
C GLU A 13 -7.76 -13.33 -9.72
N THR A 14 -6.93 -12.83 -8.81
CA THR A 14 -6.42 -11.45 -8.82
C THR A 14 -4.90 -11.40 -8.75
N ALA A 15 -4.33 -10.23 -9.05
CA ALA A 15 -2.89 -9.95 -8.90
C ALA A 15 -2.35 -10.18 -7.47
N LEU A 16 -3.19 -10.19 -6.44
CA LEU A 16 -2.78 -10.46 -5.06
C LEU A 16 -2.55 -11.95 -4.75
N SER A 17 -2.96 -12.85 -5.64
CA SER A 17 -2.87 -14.30 -5.44
C SER A 17 -1.46 -14.79 -5.11
N ARG A 18 -0.44 -14.23 -5.76
CA ARG A 18 0.97 -14.57 -5.50
C ARG A 18 1.38 -14.20 -4.08
N LEU A 19 1.14 -12.95 -3.67
CA LEU A 19 1.46 -12.46 -2.32
C LEU A 19 0.70 -13.23 -1.24
N ASP A 20 -0.54 -13.63 -1.52
CA ASP A 20 -1.35 -14.46 -0.62
C ASP A 20 -0.73 -15.84 -0.40
N ARG A 21 -0.39 -16.54 -1.50
CA ARG A 21 0.23 -17.87 -1.47
C ARG A 21 1.61 -17.86 -0.81
N GLU A 22 2.36 -16.77 -0.98
CA GLU A 22 3.66 -16.56 -0.32
C GLU A 22 3.52 -16.17 1.16
N GLY A 23 2.29 -16.04 1.69
CA GLY A 23 2.04 -15.70 3.09
C GLY A 23 2.41 -14.25 3.44
N ARG A 24 2.51 -13.37 2.44
CA ARG A 24 2.95 -11.97 2.62
C ARG A 24 1.83 -11.03 3.04
N LEU A 25 0.58 -11.38 2.79
CA LEU A 25 -0.59 -10.56 3.16
C LEU A 25 -0.94 -10.76 4.64
N LEU A 26 -0.47 -9.86 5.49
CA LEU A 26 -0.58 -9.93 6.95
C LEU A 26 -1.55 -8.89 7.51
N ASN A 27 -1.93 -9.06 8.78
CA ASN A 27 -2.66 -8.07 9.58
C ASN A 27 -3.89 -7.46 8.87
N ALA A 28 -4.64 -8.30 8.15
CA ALA A 28 -5.71 -7.84 7.29
C ALA A 28 -6.87 -7.23 8.08
N VAL A 29 -7.12 -5.94 7.87
CA VAL A 29 -8.36 -5.22 8.22
C VAL A 29 -9.44 -5.46 7.15
N LEU A 30 -9.01 -5.61 5.89
CA LEU A 30 -9.85 -6.04 4.77
C LEU A 30 -9.04 -6.99 3.88
N LYS A 31 -9.65 -8.11 3.49
CA LYS A 31 -9.13 -9.03 2.47
C LYS A 31 -10.31 -9.77 1.86
N ALA A 32 -11.09 -9.03 1.07
CA ALA A 32 -12.41 -9.47 0.64
C ALA A 32 -12.83 -8.73 -0.65
N PRO A 33 -13.86 -9.23 -1.36
CA PRO A 33 -14.58 -8.45 -2.37
C PRO A 33 -14.98 -7.07 -1.85
N THR A 34 -14.98 -6.09 -2.76
CA THR A 34 -15.41 -4.72 -2.46
C THR A 34 -16.85 -4.48 -2.93
N ARG A 35 -17.30 -3.22 -2.96
CA ARG A 35 -18.63 -2.86 -3.48
C ARG A 35 -18.65 -2.78 -5.02
N THR A 36 -17.49 -2.72 -5.65
CA THR A 36 -17.37 -2.76 -7.11
C THR A 36 -17.36 -4.21 -7.60
N PRO A 37 -18.22 -4.61 -8.56
CA PRO A 37 -18.26 -5.98 -9.08
C PRO A 37 -16.91 -6.45 -9.61
N GLY A 38 -16.51 -7.66 -9.20
CA GLY A 38 -15.23 -8.27 -9.61
C GLY A 38 -13.97 -7.66 -8.97
N ARG A 39 -14.11 -6.64 -8.11
CA ARG A 39 -12.98 -6.00 -7.42
C ARG A 39 -12.76 -6.60 -6.04
N PHE A 40 -11.50 -6.92 -5.74
CA PHE A 40 -11.04 -7.42 -4.45
C PHE A 40 -10.17 -6.37 -3.76
N GLY A 41 -10.42 -6.13 -2.47
CA GLY A 41 -9.73 -5.11 -1.68
C GLY A 41 -8.83 -5.73 -0.63
N PHE A 42 -7.67 -5.12 -0.41
CA PHE A 42 -6.77 -5.46 0.68
C PHE A 42 -6.41 -4.22 1.50
N ARG A 43 -6.57 -4.36 2.82
CA ARG A 43 -6.05 -3.44 3.83
C ARG A 43 -5.33 -4.24 4.89
N GLY A 44 -4.04 -4.00 5.10
CA GLY A 44 -3.21 -4.78 6.02
C GLY A 44 -1.74 -4.46 5.79
N ASP A 45 -0.87 -5.47 5.90
CA ASP A 45 0.56 -5.31 5.65
C ASP A 45 1.04 -6.29 4.58
N ILE A 46 2.11 -5.93 3.87
CA ILE A 46 2.82 -6.81 2.93
C ILE A 46 4.22 -7.08 3.48
N ALA A 47 4.48 -8.32 3.88
CA ALA A 47 5.81 -8.74 4.33
C ALA A 47 6.83 -8.60 3.19
N LEU A 48 7.90 -7.85 3.45
CA LEU A 48 9.01 -7.69 2.50
C LEU A 48 10.07 -8.76 2.72
N LYS A 49 10.47 -8.94 3.98
CA LYS A 49 11.47 -9.92 4.40
C LYS A 49 10.99 -10.68 5.61
N PHE A 50 11.02 -12.01 5.53
CA PHE A 50 10.74 -12.87 6.68
C PHE A 50 11.99 -13.06 7.52
N GLN A 51 11.80 -13.26 8.83
CA GLN A 51 12.89 -13.69 9.70
C GLN A 51 13.23 -15.17 9.44
N VAL A 52 14.47 -15.56 9.76
CA VAL A 52 14.86 -16.98 9.78
C VAL A 52 13.97 -17.69 10.81
N GLN A 53 13.23 -18.70 10.36
CA GLN A 53 12.41 -19.53 11.26
C GLN A 53 13.33 -20.34 12.17
N VAL A 54 13.08 -20.25 13.48
CA VAL A 54 13.72 -21.11 14.48
C VAL A 54 12.60 -21.91 15.13
N ALA A 55 12.58 -23.22 14.86
CA ALA A 55 11.49 -24.13 15.24
C ALA A 55 10.10 -23.69 14.70
N ASP A 56 9.02 -24.13 15.35
CA ASP A 56 7.63 -23.92 14.90
C ASP A 56 7.05 -22.54 15.30
N GLU A 57 7.89 -21.59 15.71
CA GLU A 57 7.43 -20.25 16.11
C GLU A 57 7.10 -19.39 14.88
N LYS A 58 5.84 -19.00 14.73
CA LYS A 58 5.43 -18.03 13.72
C LYS A 58 5.89 -16.63 14.11
N ARG A 59 7.01 -16.20 13.53
CA ARG A 59 7.60 -14.88 13.77
C ARG A 59 7.00 -13.80 12.87
N PRO A 60 6.91 -12.54 13.34
CA PRO A 60 6.63 -11.42 12.46
C PRO A 60 7.73 -11.30 11.39
N PRO A 61 7.43 -10.66 10.25
CA PRO A 61 8.46 -10.32 9.28
C PRO A 61 9.53 -9.42 9.91
N ASP A 62 10.73 -9.43 9.32
CA ASP A 62 11.83 -8.51 9.67
C ASP A 62 11.39 -7.07 9.39
N PHE A 63 10.81 -6.83 8.21
CA PHE A 63 10.14 -5.58 7.85
C PHE A 63 9.11 -5.79 6.74
N SER A 64 8.19 -4.82 6.63
CA SER A 64 7.02 -4.86 5.76
C SER A 64 6.73 -3.51 5.11
N ILE A 65 5.86 -3.52 4.11
CA ILE A 65 5.03 -2.36 3.80
C ILE A 65 3.84 -2.43 4.75
N GLU A 66 3.67 -1.43 5.62
CA GLU A 66 2.59 -1.41 6.61
C GLU A 66 1.40 -0.58 6.12
N GLN A 67 0.23 -0.80 6.72
CA GLN A 67 -0.98 -0.01 6.46
C GLN A 67 -1.34 0.09 4.97
N VAL A 68 -1.06 -0.98 4.23
CA VAL A 68 -1.32 -1.10 2.81
C VAL A 68 -2.79 -0.87 2.51
N LEU A 69 -3.08 -0.09 1.47
CA LEU A 69 -4.40 0.08 0.89
C LEU A 69 -4.29 -0.23 -0.61
N THR A 70 -5.03 -1.22 -1.09
CA THR A 70 -5.08 -1.53 -2.53
C THR A 70 -6.39 -2.20 -2.93
N VAL A 71 -6.76 -2.04 -4.20
CA VAL A 71 -7.83 -2.77 -4.86
C VAL A 71 -7.31 -3.35 -6.17
N VAL A 72 -7.80 -4.53 -6.52
CA VAL A 72 -7.45 -5.25 -7.75
C VAL A 72 -8.70 -5.79 -8.42
N GLN A 73 -8.67 -5.94 -9.74
CA GLN A 73 -9.78 -6.50 -10.51
C GLN A 73 -9.48 -7.97 -10.83
N ALA A 74 -10.51 -8.83 -10.78
CA ALA A 74 -10.39 -10.22 -11.22
C ALA A 74 -9.92 -10.31 -12.68
N GLY A 75 -8.96 -11.18 -12.96
CA GLY A 75 -8.39 -11.41 -14.28
C GLY A 75 -7.32 -10.39 -14.72
N GLU A 76 -7.22 -9.25 -14.04
CA GLU A 76 -6.17 -8.27 -14.33
C GLU A 76 -4.83 -8.69 -13.69
N PRO A 77 -3.71 -8.61 -14.44
CA PRO A 77 -2.43 -9.13 -13.97
C PRO A 77 -1.73 -8.22 -12.96
N THR A 78 -2.11 -6.95 -12.90
CA THR A 78 -1.39 -5.92 -12.12
C THR A 78 -2.29 -5.26 -11.08
N ILE A 79 -1.63 -4.65 -10.10
CA ILE A 79 -2.20 -3.81 -9.07
C ILE A 79 -2.27 -2.37 -9.62
N PRO A 80 -3.47 -1.81 -9.84
CA PRO A 80 -3.61 -0.48 -10.45
C PRO A 80 -3.26 0.66 -9.49
N ILE A 81 -3.40 0.43 -8.18
CA ILE A 81 -3.09 1.41 -7.14
C ILE A 81 -2.63 0.69 -5.87
N LEU A 82 -1.52 1.14 -5.28
CA LEU A 82 -1.04 0.63 -3.99
C LEU A 82 -0.51 1.80 -3.17
N VAL A 83 -1.03 1.92 -1.96
CA VAL A 83 -0.55 2.86 -0.94
C VAL A 83 0.00 2.05 0.20
N GLY A 84 1.13 2.45 0.78
CA GLY A 84 1.64 1.83 2.00
C GLY A 84 2.59 2.74 2.77
N TYR A 85 3.04 2.24 3.91
CA TYR A 85 4.04 2.89 4.76
C TYR A 85 5.32 2.07 4.81
N LEU A 86 6.46 2.75 4.72
CA LEU A 86 7.79 2.20 4.90
C LEU A 86 8.46 2.87 6.10
N HIS A 87 8.97 2.04 7.00
CA HIS A 87 9.73 2.52 8.15
C HIS A 87 11.08 3.11 7.75
N SER A 88 11.64 2.69 6.61
CA SER A 88 12.86 3.25 6.03
C SER A 88 12.73 3.41 4.52
N PHE A 89 13.20 4.54 3.97
CA PHE A 89 13.27 4.79 2.53
C PHE A 89 14.05 3.69 1.80
N ALA A 90 15.10 3.17 2.44
CA ALA A 90 15.92 2.09 1.87
C ALA A 90 15.12 0.81 1.58
N TYR A 91 13.99 0.60 2.26
CA TYR A 91 13.12 -0.57 2.01
C TYR A 91 12.38 -0.48 0.68
N LEU A 92 12.36 0.67 0.01
CA LEU A 92 11.69 0.86 -1.28
C LEU A 92 12.25 -0.08 -2.36
N ALA A 93 13.56 -0.34 -2.38
CA ALA A 93 14.16 -1.29 -3.33
C ALA A 93 13.64 -2.71 -3.12
N VAL A 94 13.54 -3.17 -1.87
CA VAL A 94 12.99 -4.49 -1.53
C VAL A 94 11.48 -4.54 -1.82
N ALA A 95 10.77 -3.44 -1.60
CA ALA A 95 9.36 -3.33 -1.99
C ALA A 95 9.18 -3.47 -3.51
N ALA A 96 10.01 -2.82 -4.31
CA ALA A 96 10.00 -2.94 -5.77
C ALA A 96 10.30 -4.38 -6.22
N GLU A 97 11.27 -5.05 -5.60
CA GLU A 97 11.59 -6.46 -5.89
C GLU A 97 10.43 -7.40 -5.53
N VAL A 98 9.87 -7.27 -4.32
CA VAL A 98 8.77 -8.15 -3.86
C VAL A 98 7.52 -7.95 -4.71
N LEU A 99 7.25 -6.73 -5.17
CA LEU A 99 6.11 -6.37 -6.01
C LEU A 99 6.40 -6.49 -7.52
N ASP A 100 7.58 -6.97 -7.91
CA ASP A 100 7.94 -7.12 -9.32
C ASP A 100 6.92 -8.00 -10.06
N GLY A 101 6.63 -7.58 -11.30
CA GLY A 101 5.57 -8.15 -12.14
C GLY A 101 4.12 -7.91 -11.66
N LEU A 102 3.91 -7.34 -10.46
CA LEU A 102 2.57 -7.00 -9.95
C LEU A 102 2.21 -5.53 -10.15
N LEU A 103 3.18 -4.66 -10.45
CA LEU A 103 2.95 -3.24 -10.68
C LEU A 103 3.09 -2.93 -12.18
N GLY A 104 2.22 -2.07 -12.70
CA GLY A 104 2.27 -1.59 -14.07
C GLY A 104 2.79 -0.16 -14.15
N PRO A 105 3.37 0.28 -15.28
CA PRO A 105 3.93 1.62 -15.44
C PRO A 105 2.87 2.73 -15.32
N ASP A 106 1.61 2.43 -15.63
CA ASP A 106 0.47 3.37 -15.58
C ASP A 106 -0.27 3.36 -14.23
N GLY A 107 0.19 2.57 -13.26
CA GLY A 107 -0.42 2.49 -11.95
C GLY A 107 -0.08 3.69 -11.05
N THR A 108 -0.82 3.84 -9.95
CA THR A 108 -0.60 4.91 -8.99
C THR A 108 -0.07 4.34 -7.68
N TYR A 109 1.20 4.60 -7.37
CA TYR A 109 1.86 4.00 -6.20
C TYR A 109 2.34 5.06 -5.23
N PHE A 110 2.03 4.87 -3.96
CA PHE A 110 2.39 5.77 -2.87
C PHE A 110 3.12 5.00 -1.78
N MET A 111 4.25 5.54 -1.34
CA MET A 111 4.99 5.07 -0.17
C MET A 111 5.16 6.21 0.80
N PHE A 112 4.32 6.23 1.83
CA PHE A 112 4.54 7.07 2.99
C PHE A 112 5.77 6.57 3.73
N CYS A 113 6.68 7.45 4.11
CA CYS A 113 8.00 7.07 4.58
C CYS A 113 8.33 7.85 5.85
N ASN A 114 8.83 7.13 6.85
CA ASN A 114 9.15 7.68 8.15
C ASN A 114 10.37 8.61 8.15
N ASN A 115 11.42 8.19 7.46
CA ASN A 115 12.75 8.76 7.63
C ASN A 115 13.18 9.62 6.43
N ILE A 116 12.26 10.46 5.95
CA ILE A 116 12.55 11.54 5.00
C ILE A 116 12.12 12.88 5.59
N ASP A 117 12.65 13.98 5.07
CA ASP A 117 12.27 15.34 5.45
C ASP A 117 10.73 15.53 5.34
N LEU A 118 10.11 16.11 6.38
CA LEU A 118 8.65 16.28 6.47
C LEU A 118 8.05 17.20 5.41
N LEU A 119 8.87 18.01 4.76
CA LEU A 119 8.48 18.89 3.66
C LEU A 119 8.79 18.29 2.28
N ALA A 120 9.60 17.23 2.22
CA ALA A 120 9.99 16.62 0.96
C ALA A 120 8.90 15.74 0.40
N LYS A 121 8.78 15.73 -0.94
CA LYS A 121 7.93 14.80 -1.68
C LYS A 121 8.67 14.39 -2.93
N TYR A 122 8.75 13.08 -3.17
CA TYR A 122 9.57 12.54 -4.24
C TYR A 122 8.77 11.73 -5.25
N LYS A 123 9.28 11.70 -6.47
CA LYS A 123 9.01 10.66 -7.47
C LYS A 123 10.28 9.85 -7.66
N VAL A 124 10.18 8.54 -7.44
CA VAL A 124 11.31 7.61 -7.55
C VAL A 124 10.90 6.49 -8.49
N THR A 125 11.67 6.28 -9.55
CA THR A 125 11.40 5.23 -10.54
C THR A 125 12.37 4.07 -10.36
N ILE A 126 11.86 2.86 -10.15
CA ILE A 126 12.64 1.62 -10.04
C ILE A 126 11.99 0.58 -10.96
N GLY A 127 12.76 -0.03 -11.87
CA GLY A 127 12.23 -1.06 -12.78
C GLY A 127 11.11 -0.55 -13.71
N GLY A 128 11.08 0.74 -14.05
CA GLY A 128 10.02 1.35 -14.86
C GLY A 128 8.72 1.67 -14.09
N VAL A 129 8.67 1.38 -12.79
CA VAL A 129 7.55 1.72 -11.91
C VAL A 129 7.88 2.98 -11.12
N THR A 130 6.97 3.95 -11.11
CA THR A 130 7.15 5.21 -10.39
C THR A 130 6.39 5.21 -9.08
N PHE A 131 7.10 5.47 -7.98
CA PHE A 131 6.55 5.63 -6.64
C PHE A 131 6.51 7.11 -6.25
N HIS A 132 5.37 7.56 -5.75
CA HIS A 132 5.24 8.80 -5.02
C HIS A 132 5.65 8.54 -3.57
N VAL A 133 6.79 9.08 -3.14
CA VAL A 133 7.27 8.93 -1.76
C VAL A 133 6.95 10.21 -1.00
N LEU A 134 6.20 10.07 0.10
CA LEU A 134 5.75 11.19 0.94
C LEU A 134 6.14 10.95 2.40
N PRO A 135 6.30 11.99 3.22
CA PRO A 135 6.66 11.81 4.62
C PRO A 135 5.45 11.35 5.43
N CYS A 136 5.68 10.52 6.45
CA CYS A 136 4.66 10.19 7.44
C CYS A 136 5.35 9.85 8.77
N ASP A 137 5.15 10.72 9.74
CA ASP A 137 5.77 10.58 11.06
C ASP A 137 4.82 9.91 12.06
N GLU A 138 3.96 10.69 12.71
CA GLU A 138 3.07 10.19 13.77
C GLU A 138 1.66 9.81 13.30
N SER A 139 1.36 10.08 12.02
CA SER A 139 0.04 9.90 11.39
C SER A 139 -0.23 8.45 10.98
N THR A 140 -1.28 8.23 10.19
CA THR A 140 -1.60 6.94 9.56
C THR A 140 -1.73 7.13 8.05
N VAL A 141 -1.38 6.12 7.26
CA VAL A 141 -1.58 6.14 5.80
C VAL A 141 -3.02 6.48 5.44
N TRP A 142 -3.98 5.98 6.21
CA TRP A 142 -5.39 6.30 6.00
C TRP A 142 -5.68 7.80 6.11
N LYS A 143 -5.18 8.45 7.17
CA LYS A 143 -5.37 9.89 7.37
C LYS A 143 -4.65 10.70 6.28
N GLU A 144 -3.38 10.38 6.03
CA GLU A 144 -2.59 11.08 4.99
C GLU A 144 -3.24 10.99 3.62
N MET A 145 -3.81 9.84 3.25
CA MET A 145 -4.52 9.69 1.98
C MET A 145 -5.84 10.48 1.94
N LEU A 146 -6.61 10.54 3.03
CA LEU A 146 -7.82 11.37 3.07
C LEU A 146 -7.47 12.84 2.89
N ASP A 147 -6.44 13.32 3.60
CA ASP A 147 -5.98 14.69 3.52
C ASP A 147 -5.44 15.01 2.12
N LEU A 148 -4.61 14.11 1.54
CA LEU A 148 -4.05 14.27 0.20
C LEU A 148 -5.14 14.32 -0.88
N MET A 149 -6.20 13.51 -0.74
CA MET A 149 -7.34 13.48 -1.66
C MET A 149 -8.42 14.52 -1.33
N SER A 150 -8.23 15.33 -0.27
CA SER A 150 -9.23 16.30 0.20
C SER A 150 -10.60 15.70 0.48
N ILE A 151 -10.63 14.48 1.03
CA ILE A 151 -11.88 13.75 1.35
C ILE A 151 -12.34 14.09 2.76
N ASP A 152 -13.58 14.58 2.90
CA ASP A 152 -14.16 14.85 4.20
C ASP A 152 -14.59 13.54 4.87
N LYS A 153 -14.36 13.42 6.18
CA LYS A 153 -14.77 12.25 6.97
C LYS A 153 -16.27 11.97 6.85
N ASN A 154 -17.09 13.00 6.64
CA ASN A 154 -18.53 12.89 6.46
C ASN A 154 -18.95 12.19 5.17
N ASP A 155 -18.13 12.26 4.12
CA ASP A 155 -18.41 11.60 2.84
C ASP A 155 -18.36 10.08 3.00
N ILE A 156 -17.44 9.61 3.84
CA ILE A 156 -17.17 8.18 4.02
C ILE A 156 -17.80 7.59 5.29
N LYS A 157 -18.40 8.40 6.18
CA LYS A 157 -18.84 7.93 7.52
C LYS A 157 -19.89 6.82 7.49
N LYS A 158 -20.74 6.80 6.46
CA LYS A 158 -21.82 5.80 6.30
C LYS A 158 -21.38 4.56 5.52
N LEU A 159 -20.18 4.57 4.95
CA LEU A 159 -19.64 3.45 4.18
C LEU A 159 -19.03 2.40 5.13
N ASP A 160 -19.11 1.13 4.73
CA ASP A 160 -18.40 0.04 5.37
C ASP A 160 -16.92 0.03 4.98
N THR A 161 -16.11 -0.87 5.57
CA THR A 161 -14.66 -0.94 5.31
C THR A 161 -14.32 -1.06 3.83
N ALA A 162 -15.09 -1.86 3.08
CA ALA A 162 -14.93 -2.05 1.64
C ALA A 162 -15.30 -0.78 0.85
N GLY A 163 -16.48 -0.21 1.10
CA GLY A 163 -16.92 1.00 0.42
C GLY A 163 -16.02 2.22 0.69
N LYS A 164 -15.48 2.33 1.91
CA LYS A 164 -14.49 3.36 2.24
C LYS A 164 -13.20 3.21 1.42
N LEU A 165 -12.74 1.98 1.24
CA LEU A 165 -11.54 1.70 0.45
C LEU A 165 -11.78 2.04 -1.02
N ASP A 166 -12.91 1.62 -1.59
CA ASP A 166 -13.30 1.97 -2.96
C ASP A 166 -13.31 3.49 -3.15
N TYR A 167 -14.03 4.20 -2.28
CA TYR A 167 -14.17 5.66 -2.34
C TYR A 167 -12.80 6.37 -2.34
N LEU A 168 -11.92 5.98 -1.41
CA LEU A 168 -10.60 6.58 -1.28
C LEU A 168 -9.70 6.28 -2.49
N LEU A 169 -9.63 5.02 -2.90
CA LEU A 169 -8.69 4.61 -3.94
C LEU A 169 -9.17 5.02 -5.34
N ASP A 170 -10.47 5.04 -5.60
CA ASP A 170 -10.99 5.56 -6.87
C ASP A 170 -10.70 7.06 -7.05
N ALA A 171 -10.74 7.85 -5.96
CA ALA A 171 -10.34 9.26 -5.98
C ALA A 171 -8.84 9.46 -6.24
N ALA A 172 -8.00 8.52 -5.78
CA ALA A 172 -6.55 8.57 -5.93
C ALA A 172 -6.02 8.00 -7.25
N ARG A 173 -6.86 7.30 -8.02
CA ARG A 173 -6.43 6.72 -9.32
C ARG A 173 -6.04 7.82 -10.30
N GLY A 174 -4.89 7.64 -10.93
CA GLY A 174 -4.36 8.60 -11.90
C GLY A 174 -3.82 9.87 -11.26
N PHE A 175 -3.61 9.88 -9.94
CA PHE A 175 -2.93 10.97 -9.26
C PHE A 175 -1.55 11.23 -9.90
N ASP A 176 -1.29 12.49 -10.24
CA ASP A 176 -0.02 12.94 -10.80
C ASP A 176 0.49 14.19 -10.06
N GLY A 177 1.13 13.97 -8.91
CA GLY A 177 1.68 15.04 -8.10
C GLY A 177 2.95 15.64 -8.71
N LYS A 178 3.09 16.97 -8.64
CA LYS A 178 4.34 17.66 -9.01
C LYS A 178 5.33 17.58 -7.85
N TYR A 179 6.12 16.52 -7.84
CA TYR A 179 7.12 16.22 -6.81
C TYR A 179 8.52 16.15 -7.40
N ASP A 180 9.53 16.28 -6.54
CA ASP A 180 10.92 16.23 -6.96
C ASP A 180 11.26 14.83 -7.47
N VAL A 181 11.73 14.72 -8.72
CA VAL A 181 12.18 13.45 -9.28
C VAL A 181 13.60 13.20 -8.81
N ILE A 182 13.82 12.09 -8.11
CA ILE A 182 15.15 11.70 -7.62
C ILE A 182 15.44 10.23 -7.96
N SER A 183 16.72 9.87 -8.03
CA SER A 183 17.11 8.46 -8.08
C SER A 183 16.87 7.78 -6.73
N PHE A 184 16.85 6.44 -6.72
CA PHE A 184 16.79 5.69 -5.47
C PHE A 184 18.03 5.98 -4.62
N GLU A 185 19.21 6.05 -5.24
CA GLU A 185 20.49 6.31 -4.59
C GLU A 185 20.52 7.70 -3.92
N ASP A 186 19.98 8.72 -4.59
CA ASP A 186 19.82 10.06 -4.00
C ASP A 186 18.90 10.02 -2.78
N GLY A 187 17.81 9.28 -2.85
CA GLY A 187 16.87 9.15 -1.74
C GLY A 187 17.50 8.45 -0.54
N VAL A 188 18.29 7.40 -0.76
CA VAL A 188 19.08 6.74 0.30
C VAL A 188 20.11 7.68 0.90
N ALA A 189 20.77 8.52 0.09
CA ALA A 189 21.73 9.51 0.59
C ALA A 189 21.07 10.64 1.41
N ARG A 190 19.79 10.94 1.16
CA ARG A 190 19.01 11.99 1.83
C ARG A 190 18.20 11.50 3.02
N MET A 191 18.02 10.19 3.19
CA MET A 191 17.19 9.66 4.27
C MET A 191 17.77 10.00 5.64
N GLU A 192 16.90 10.29 6.58
CA GLU A 192 17.22 10.56 7.97
C GLU A 192 17.32 9.23 8.76
N PRO A 193 17.79 9.25 10.02
CA PRO A 193 17.57 8.15 10.93
C PRO A 193 16.07 7.85 11.09
N VAL A 194 15.75 6.58 11.25
CA VAL A 194 14.39 6.13 11.51
C VAL A 194 13.91 6.67 12.87
N LYS A 195 12.72 7.26 12.88
CA LYS A 195 12.08 7.88 14.04
C LYS A 195 11.15 6.89 14.74
N ASN A 196 11.12 6.93 16.06
CA ASN A 196 10.19 6.12 16.84
C ASN A 196 8.81 6.79 16.85
N ARG A 197 7.87 6.24 16.06
CA ARG A 197 6.48 6.72 15.96
C ARG A 197 5.72 6.79 17.29
N ASN A 198 6.15 6.02 18.30
CA ASN A 198 5.48 5.96 19.60
C ASN A 198 6.14 6.86 20.66
N GLU A 199 7.21 7.58 20.32
CA GLU A 199 7.99 8.37 21.29
C GLU A 199 7.16 9.42 22.02
N ASN A 200 6.19 10.04 21.34
CA ASN A 200 5.34 11.10 21.90
C ASN A 200 3.89 10.67 22.18
N ARG A 201 3.55 9.37 22.05
CA ARG A 201 2.19 8.90 22.36
C ARG A 201 2.01 8.74 23.88
N PRO A 202 0.95 9.31 24.48
CA PRO A 202 0.64 9.01 25.87
C PRO A 202 0.37 7.51 26.02
N VAL A 203 1.08 6.88 26.96
CA VAL A 203 0.91 5.47 27.36
C VAL A 203 -0.44 5.20 28.01
#